data_AF-A0A3A9B454-F1
#
_entry.id   AF-A0A3A9B454-F1
#
_cell.length_a   1.000
_cell.length_b   1.000
_cell.length_c   1.000
_cell.angle_alpha   90.00
_cell.angle_beta   90.00
_cell.angle_gamma   90.00
#
_symmetry.space_group_name_H-M   'P 1'
#
loop_
_entity.id
_entity.type
_entity.pdbx_description
1 polymer ?
#
loop_
_entity_poly.entity_id
_entity_poly.type
_entity_poly.pdbx_seq_one_letter_code
_entity_poly.pdbx_strand_id
1 'polypeptide(L)'
;MMTIENILKEMENGNCAIYGVRTDSKKYVAGDWCDISLDTCDNEMLGELDGTSATGFGFLYFDGEQEDIDEVKKALDFNWDFYKEKYDAKYQYIIGGDEYDYGQDEHEIIIKNAKVICLIEK
;
A
#
# COMPACT_ATOMS: atom_id res chain seq x y z
N MET A 1 -7.03 -1.24 -17.27
CA MET A 1 -7.19 -1.62 -15.86
C MET A 1 -6.44 -2.91 -15.63
N MET A 2 -5.49 -2.94 -14.69
CA MET A 2 -4.82 -4.18 -14.29
C MET A 2 -5.83 -5.06 -13.53
N THR A 3 -5.81 -6.38 -13.75
CA THR A 3 -6.67 -7.31 -13.00
C THR A 3 -6.01 -7.65 -11.66
N ILE A 4 -6.79 -8.12 -10.68
CA ILE A 4 -6.24 -8.51 -9.37
C ILE A 4 -5.23 -9.66 -9.51
N GLU A 5 -5.46 -10.59 -10.42
CA GLU A 5 -4.54 -11.70 -10.69
C GLU A 5 -3.18 -11.20 -11.22
N ASN A 6 -3.18 -10.15 -12.05
CA ASN A 6 -1.95 -9.52 -12.49
C ASN A 6 -1.25 -8.79 -11.32
N ILE A 7 -2.01 -8.17 -10.42
CA ILE A 7 -1.45 -7.55 -9.20
C ILE A 7 -0.75 -8.60 -8.33
N LEU A 8 -1.42 -9.73 -8.07
CA LEU A 8 -0.85 -10.84 -7.28
C LEU A 8 0.45 -11.37 -7.92
N LYS A 9 0.48 -11.48 -9.25
CA LYS A 9 1.68 -11.87 -9.98
C LYS A 9 2.81 -10.85 -9.87
N GLU A 10 2.51 -9.55 -9.94
CA GLU A 10 3.52 -8.51 -9.73
C GLU A 10 4.04 -8.50 -8.29
N MET A 11 3.18 -8.77 -7.30
CA MET A 11 3.58 -8.97 -5.90
C MET A 11 4.53 -10.16 -5.80
N GLU A 12 4.16 -11.34 -6.31
CA GLU A 12 5.02 -12.53 -6.30
C GLU A 12 6.39 -12.26 -6.94
N ASN A 13 6.43 -11.56 -8.08
CA ASN A 13 7.68 -11.18 -8.76
C ASN A 13 8.49 -10.11 -8.02
N GLY A 14 7.81 -9.24 -7.25
CA GLY A 14 8.43 -8.17 -6.48
C GLY A 14 9.37 -8.70 -5.38
N ASN A 15 9.13 -9.93 -4.91
CA ASN A 15 9.95 -10.64 -3.92
C ASN A 15 10.23 -9.81 -2.65
N CYS A 16 9.25 -9.01 -2.24
CA CYS A 16 9.21 -8.35 -0.94
C CYS A 16 8.61 -9.29 0.11
N ALA A 17 9.05 -9.15 1.36
CA ALA A 17 8.49 -9.89 2.47
C ALA A 17 7.11 -9.35 2.88
N ILE A 18 6.88 -8.05 2.69
CA ILE A 18 5.65 -7.36 3.07
C ILE A 18 5.14 -6.52 1.90
N TYR A 19 3.82 -6.45 1.78
CA TYR A 19 3.13 -5.58 0.83
C TYR A 19 2.06 -4.76 1.53
N GLY A 20 1.73 -3.61 0.94
CA GLY A 20 0.59 -2.80 1.35
C GLY A 20 0.05 -1.97 0.20
N VAL A 21 -1.12 -1.37 0.42
CA VAL A 21 -1.75 -0.43 -0.50
C VAL A 21 -1.43 1.00 -0.07
N ARG A 22 -0.94 1.81 -1.01
CA ARG A 22 -0.74 3.25 -0.81
C ARG A 22 -1.58 4.04 -1.80
N THR A 23 -2.30 5.03 -1.29
CA THR A 23 -2.99 6.03 -2.11
C THR A 23 -2.32 7.39 -1.88
N ASP A 24 -1.94 8.07 -2.95
CA ASP A 24 -1.11 9.27 -2.90
C ASP A 24 -1.55 10.30 -3.96
N SER A 25 -1.23 11.56 -3.72
CA SER A 25 -1.36 12.65 -4.69
C SER A 25 -0.16 12.70 -5.65
N LYS A 26 1.01 12.22 -5.20
CA LYS A 26 2.22 12.12 -6.01
C LYS A 26 2.14 10.93 -6.97
N LYS A 27 2.57 11.16 -8.21
CA LYS A 27 2.67 10.12 -9.22
C LYS A 27 4.02 9.40 -9.14
N TYR A 28 3.97 8.10 -8.90
CA TYR A 28 5.10 7.16 -9.01
C TYR A 28 4.94 6.23 -10.22
N VAL A 29 6.02 5.56 -10.58
CA VAL A 29 6.04 4.41 -11.50
C VAL A 29 6.57 3.16 -10.81
N ALA A 30 6.26 1.98 -11.36
CA ALA A 30 6.78 0.71 -10.86
C ALA A 30 8.31 0.75 -10.78
N GLY A 31 8.85 0.36 -9.64
CA GLY A 31 10.27 0.39 -9.34
C GLY A 31 10.75 1.63 -8.56
N ASP A 32 9.94 2.68 -8.43
CA ASP A 32 10.29 3.85 -7.63
C ASP A 32 10.32 3.53 -6.13
N TRP A 33 11.17 4.23 -5.39
CA TRP A 33 11.09 4.27 -3.93
C TRP A 33 10.03 5.27 -3.49
N CYS A 34 9.26 4.90 -2.48
CA CYS A 34 8.27 5.77 -1.88
C CYS A 34 8.94 6.77 -0.94
N ASP A 35 8.35 7.96 -0.82
CA ASP A 35 8.74 8.89 0.23
C ASP A 35 8.31 8.32 1.61
N ILE A 36 9.04 8.73 2.65
CA ILE A 36 8.62 8.48 4.04
C ILE A 36 7.31 9.20 4.32
N SER A 37 6.45 8.56 5.11
CA SER A 37 5.18 9.15 5.50
C SER A 37 5.36 10.09 6.69
N LEU A 38 4.43 11.03 6.81
CA LEU A 38 4.35 11.93 7.94
C LEU A 38 3.48 11.29 9.03
N ASP A 39 3.88 11.42 10.28
CA ASP A 39 3.07 11.02 11.43
C ASP A 39 2.14 12.17 11.79
N THR A 40 0.83 11.92 11.72
CA THR A 40 -0.19 12.93 12.00
C THR A 40 -1.26 12.39 12.93
N CYS A 41 -1.62 13.15 13.97
CA CYS A 41 -2.73 12.85 14.87
C CYS A 41 -3.65 14.08 14.96
N ASP A 42 -4.96 13.90 14.78
CA ASP A 42 -5.95 15.00 14.80
C ASP A 42 -5.63 16.19 13.86
N ASN A 43 -4.95 15.92 12.73
CA ASN A 43 -4.41 16.89 11.76
C ASN A 43 -3.22 17.72 12.26
N GLU A 44 -2.62 17.35 13.38
CA GLU A 44 -1.34 17.90 13.84
C GLU A 44 -0.18 17.02 13.38
N MET A 45 0.89 17.67 12.90
CA MET A 45 2.12 17.01 12.47
C MET A 45 2.95 16.63 13.70
N LEU A 46 3.12 15.33 13.95
CA LEU A 46 3.94 14.81 15.04
C LEU A 46 5.40 14.59 14.62
N GLY A 47 5.64 14.34 13.33
CA GLY A 47 6.98 14.15 12.77
C GLY A 47 6.97 13.35 11.48
N GLU A 48 8.12 12.74 11.18
CA GLU A 48 8.26 11.78 10.10
C GLU A 48 8.26 10.36 10.67
N LEU A 49 7.60 9.45 9.97
CA LEU A 49 7.68 8.02 10.22
C LEU A 49 9.01 7.48 9.69
N ASP A 50 9.47 6.35 10.21
CA ASP A 50 10.69 5.68 9.75
C ASP A 50 10.48 4.83 8.47
N GLY A 51 9.37 5.05 7.78
CA GLY A 51 9.00 4.37 6.56
C GLY A 51 7.75 4.96 5.91
N THR A 52 7.19 4.19 4.98
CA THR A 52 6.06 4.57 4.15
C THR A 52 4.79 3.93 4.70
N SER A 53 3.82 4.74 5.13
CA SER A 53 2.51 4.26 5.57
C SER A 53 1.73 3.65 4.41
N ALA A 54 1.08 2.52 4.68
CA ALA A 54 0.23 1.78 3.78
C ALA A 54 -0.88 1.04 4.53
N THR A 55 -1.95 0.70 3.83
CA THR A 55 -2.92 -0.29 4.32
C THR A 55 -2.34 -1.68 4.11
N GLY A 56 -2.15 -2.41 5.21
CA GLY A 56 -1.69 -3.80 5.16
C GLY A 56 -2.75 -4.75 4.62
N PHE A 57 -2.31 -5.91 4.14
CA PHE A 57 -3.20 -7.03 3.83
C PHE A 57 -3.37 -7.92 5.05
N GLY A 58 -4.47 -8.67 5.11
CA GLY A 58 -4.56 -9.86 5.94
C GLY A 58 -3.57 -10.95 5.52
N PHE A 59 -3.86 -12.19 5.94
CA PHE A 59 -2.99 -13.33 5.62
C PHE A 59 -3.13 -13.68 4.13
N LEU A 60 -2.07 -13.49 3.35
CA LEU A 60 -1.99 -13.90 1.94
C LEU A 60 -1.11 -15.15 1.84
N TYR A 61 -1.66 -16.23 1.31
CA TYR A 61 -0.89 -17.45 1.01
C TYR A 61 -0.25 -17.39 -0.38
N PHE A 62 -0.68 -16.44 -1.22
CA PHE A 62 -0.25 -16.29 -2.61
C PHE A 62 -0.41 -17.58 -3.42
N ASP A 63 -1.41 -18.39 -3.08
CA ASP A 63 -1.80 -19.56 -3.89
C ASP A 63 -2.67 -19.15 -5.08
N GLY A 64 -3.06 -17.87 -5.14
CA GLY A 64 -3.85 -17.30 -6.24
C GLY A 64 -5.31 -17.71 -6.18
N GLU A 65 -5.75 -18.29 -5.06
CA GLU A 65 -7.15 -18.62 -4.83
C GLU A 65 -7.98 -17.35 -4.59
N GLN A 66 -9.31 -17.54 -4.57
CA GLN A 66 -10.26 -16.43 -4.45
C GLN A 66 -10.05 -15.61 -3.17
N GLU A 67 -9.52 -16.21 -2.09
CA GLU A 67 -9.25 -15.52 -0.82
C GLU A 67 -8.16 -14.44 -0.97
N ASP A 68 -7.07 -14.71 -1.70
CA ASP A 68 -6.03 -13.71 -1.97
C ASP A 68 -6.58 -12.54 -2.80
N ILE A 69 -7.42 -12.86 -3.81
CA ILE A 69 -8.08 -11.88 -4.66
C ILE A 69 -8.99 -10.97 -3.84
N ASP A 70 -9.82 -11.57 -2.98
CA ASP A 70 -10.79 -10.84 -2.16
C ASP A 70 -10.09 -9.94 -1.14
N GLU A 71 -9.02 -10.41 -0.52
CA GLU A 71 -8.26 -9.65 0.48
C GLU A 71 -7.53 -8.45 -0.14
N VAL A 72 -6.85 -8.65 -1.29
CA VAL A 72 -6.21 -7.54 -2.00
C VAL A 72 -7.24 -6.52 -2.48
N LYS A 73 -8.36 -6.99 -3.05
CA LYS A 73 -9.44 -6.10 -3.50
C LYS A 73 -10.02 -5.28 -2.35
N LYS A 74 -10.28 -5.92 -1.20
CA LYS A 74 -10.80 -5.24 -0.01
C LYS A 74 -9.85 -4.16 0.49
N ALA A 75 -8.55 -4.43 0.54
CA ALA A 75 -7.55 -3.44 0.94
C ALA A 75 -7.46 -2.27 -0.06
N LEU A 76 -7.53 -2.55 -1.37
CA LEU A 76 -7.56 -1.53 -2.42
C LEU A 76 -8.77 -0.60 -2.29
N ASP A 77 -9.95 -1.15 -2.07
CA ASP A 77 -11.19 -0.38 -1.97
C ASP A 77 -11.22 0.44 -0.66
N PHE A 78 -10.88 -0.18 0.48
CA PHE A 78 -10.78 0.51 1.77
C PHE A 78 -9.82 1.69 1.72
N ASN A 79 -8.59 1.46 1.24
CA ASN A 79 -7.57 2.50 1.17
C ASN A 79 -7.97 3.63 0.21
N TRP A 80 -8.57 3.29 -0.94
CA TRP A 80 -9.02 4.31 -1.88
C TRP A 80 -10.10 5.21 -1.27
N ASP A 81 -11.14 4.61 -0.69
CA ASP A 81 -12.27 5.36 -0.15
C ASP A 81 -11.88 6.25 1.04
N PHE A 82 -10.93 5.81 1.86
CA PHE A 82 -10.43 6.61 2.97
C PHE A 82 -9.58 7.80 2.50
N TYR A 83 -8.68 7.61 1.53
CA TYR A 83 -7.65 8.61 1.20
C TYR A 83 -8.03 9.56 0.05
N LYS A 84 -8.87 9.14 -0.91
CA LYS A 84 -9.14 9.91 -2.14
C LYS A 84 -9.70 11.32 -1.87
N GLU A 85 -10.64 11.45 -0.93
CA GLU A 85 -11.28 12.75 -0.62
C GLU A 85 -10.51 13.52 0.45
N LYS A 86 -9.97 12.80 1.45
CA LYS A 86 -9.30 13.42 2.61
C LYS A 86 -7.97 14.11 2.22
N TYR A 87 -7.29 13.61 1.19
CA TYR A 87 -5.93 14.06 0.84
C TYR A 87 -5.74 14.47 -0.64
N ASP A 88 -6.82 14.73 -1.39
CA ASP A 88 -6.78 14.99 -2.85
C ASP A 88 -5.92 13.95 -3.60
N ALA A 89 -5.99 12.70 -3.14
CA ALA A 89 -5.16 11.64 -3.66
C ALA A 89 -5.70 11.15 -5.02
N LYS A 90 -4.78 10.90 -5.95
CA LYS A 90 -5.09 10.70 -7.38
C LYS A 90 -4.61 9.36 -7.92
N TYR A 91 -3.73 8.70 -7.18
CA TYR A 91 -3.08 7.47 -7.62
C TYR A 91 -3.08 6.46 -6.50
N GLN A 92 -3.21 5.18 -6.85
CA GLN A 92 -3.13 4.07 -5.92
C GLN A 92 -2.09 3.06 -6.38
N TYR A 93 -1.37 2.48 -5.44
CA TYR A 93 -0.20 1.64 -5.67
C TYR A 93 -0.24 0.43 -4.76
N ILE A 94 0.36 -0.66 -5.25
CA ILE A 94 0.93 -1.68 -4.37
C ILE A 94 2.37 -1.30 -4.11
N ILE A 95 2.73 -1.28 -2.83
CA ILE A 95 4.11 -1.05 -2.40
C ILE A 95 4.58 -2.27 -1.61
N GLY A 96 5.89 -2.51 -1.59
CA GLY A 96 6.48 -3.60 -0.84
C GLY A 96 7.84 -3.25 -0.26
N GLY A 97 8.25 -4.00 0.75
CA GLY A 97 9.54 -3.87 1.42
C GLY A 97 9.89 -5.11 2.25
N ASP A 98 11.01 -5.04 2.94
CA ASP A 98 11.58 -6.18 3.68
C ASP A 98 11.24 -6.17 5.18
N GLU A 99 10.94 -4.98 5.71
CA GLU A 99 10.63 -4.76 7.12
C GLU A 99 9.41 -3.85 7.24
N TYR A 100 8.61 -4.06 8.29
CA TYR A 100 7.49 -3.20 8.61
C TYR A 100 7.32 -3.06 10.13
N ASP A 101 6.73 -1.95 10.53
CA ASP A 101 6.18 -1.73 11.87
C ASP A 101 4.67 -1.46 11.79
N TYR A 102 3.98 -1.54 12.92
CA TYR A 102 2.56 -1.18 13.00
C TYR A 102 2.40 0.33 13.16
N GLY A 103 1.43 0.88 12.43
CA GLY A 103 0.98 2.25 12.63
C GLY A 103 0.05 2.41 13.83
N GLN A 104 -0.58 3.58 13.96
CA GLN A 104 -1.56 3.83 15.02
C GLN A 104 -2.97 3.37 14.64
N ASP A 105 -3.25 3.27 13.33
CA ASP A 105 -4.53 2.82 12.80
C ASP A 105 -4.56 1.28 12.63
N GLU A 106 -5.72 0.65 12.87
CA GLU A 106 -5.92 -0.82 12.89
C GLU A 106 -5.50 -1.55 11.60
N HIS A 107 -5.39 -0.82 10.49
CA HIS A 107 -4.99 -1.37 9.19
C HIS A 107 -3.71 -0.75 8.65
N GLU A 108 -3.04 0.09 9.43
CA GLU A 108 -1.83 0.78 9.01
C GLU A 108 -0.57 -0.03 9.34
N ILE A 109 0.28 -0.16 8.32
CA ILE A 109 1.66 -0.63 8.45
C ILE A 109 2.61 0.42 7.91
N ILE A 110 3.78 0.51 8.52
CA ILE A 110 4.88 1.39 8.12
C ILE A 110 5.94 0.53 7.46
N ILE A 111 6.03 0.56 6.13
CA ILE A 111 6.96 -0.28 5.37
C ILE A 111 8.29 0.46 5.20
N LYS A 112 9.39 -0.14 5.62
CA LYS A 112 10.74 0.43 5.49
C LYS A 112 11.28 0.19 4.09
N ASN A 113 11.95 1.20 3.54
CA ASN A 113 12.47 1.19 2.16
C ASN A 113 11.38 0.74 1.17
N ALA A 114 10.18 1.32 1.24
CA ALA A 114 9.09 0.85 0.42
C ALA A 114 9.31 1.18 -1.06
N LYS A 115 9.04 0.20 -1.92
CA LYS A 115 9.16 0.32 -3.37
C LYS A 115 7.81 0.10 -4.02
N VAL A 116 7.52 0.87 -5.07
CA VAL A 116 6.31 0.70 -5.87
C VAL A 116 6.44 -0.58 -6.69
N ILE A 117 5.51 -1.51 -6.46
CA ILE A 117 5.42 -2.77 -7.18
C ILE A 117 4.62 -2.56 -8.46
N CYS A 118 3.41 -2.03 -8.34
CA CYS A 118 2.57 -1.71 -9.49
C CYS A 118 1.63 -0.54 -9.21
N LEU A 119 1.18 0.10 -10.30
CA LEU A 119 0.16 1.14 -10.28
C LEU A 119 -1.23 0.52 -10.50
N ILE A 120 -2.21 1.01 -9.75
CA ILE A 120 -3.61 0.63 -9.88
C ILE A 120 -4.34 1.70 -10.71
N GLU A 121 -4.85 1.30 -11.86
CA GLU A 121 -5.71 2.15 -12.69
C GLU A 121 -7.14 2.13 -12.10
N LYS A 122 -7.66 3.31 -11.73
CA LYS A 122 -9.05 3.50 -11.25
C LYS A 122 -9.94 4.08 -12.35
#